data_AF-A0A9E1MBA4-F1
#
_entry.id   AF-A0A9E1MBA4-F1
#
_cell.length_a   1.000
_cell.length_b   1.000
_cell.length_c   1.000
_cell.angle_alpha   90.00
_cell.angle_beta   90.00
_cell.angle_gamma   90.00
#
_symmetry.space_group_name_H-M   'P 1'
#
loop_
_entity.id
_entity.type
_entity.pdbx_description
1 polymer ?
#
loop_
_entity_poly.entity_id
_entity_poly.type
_entity_poly.pdbx_seq_one_letter_code
_entity_poly.pdbx_strand_id
1 'polypeptide(L)'
;IKIMSSAQDHKRAKDGDQGLNTGGMGNFSPSPFYTKEVDEFCKKYIYQATVDAMAAEGRPFTGVIFFGLMLTADGPRVLEYNARFGDPEAQVVLPRMKNDIIDVMEACVDGKLDAIDLQFEDNAAVCVVLASDGYPVAYEKGFEITGLEKFEGKEDYFCFHAGTKFNEAGKIVTNGGRVLGITATGADLKEARKKAYEATEWVNFANKYMRHDIGKAIDEA
;
A
#
# COMPACT_ATOMS: atom_id res chain seq x y z
N ILE A 1 12.32 -13.30 12.28
CA ILE A 1 11.36 -12.50 11.48
C ILE A 1 11.29 -13.00 10.03
N LYS A 2 10.22 -12.69 9.29
CA LYS A 2 10.16 -12.83 7.82
C LYS A 2 9.83 -11.44 7.24
N ILE A 3 10.54 -11.05 6.18
CA ILE A 3 10.47 -9.69 5.62
C ILE A 3 9.58 -9.70 4.38
N MET A 4 8.65 -8.77 4.32
CA MET A 4 7.74 -8.61 3.19
C MET A 4 8.36 -7.75 2.08
N SER A 5 7.78 -7.80 0.88
CA SER A 5 8.23 -6.95 -0.23
C SER A 5 8.17 -5.46 0.13
N SER A 6 9.14 -4.68 -0.35
CA SER A 6 9.17 -3.23 -0.12
C SER A 6 8.02 -2.54 -0.83
N ALA A 7 7.56 -1.42 -0.29
CA ALA A 7 6.63 -0.53 -0.93
C ALA A 7 7.06 0.92 -0.69
N GLN A 8 6.68 1.81 -1.59
CA GLN A 8 6.91 3.24 -1.44
C GLN A 8 5.60 3.98 -1.62
N ASP A 9 5.24 4.77 -0.62
CA ASP A 9 4.00 5.52 -0.57
C ASP A 9 4.18 6.98 -0.98
N HIS A 10 3.06 7.61 -1.34
CA HIS A 10 2.97 9.02 -1.66
C HIS A 10 2.02 9.70 -0.67
N LYS A 11 2.56 10.21 0.44
CA LYS A 11 1.75 10.83 1.51
C LYS A 11 1.12 12.17 1.12
N ARG A 12 1.76 12.95 0.25
CA ARG A 12 1.34 14.32 -0.07
C ARG A 12 0.11 14.32 -0.96
N ALA A 13 -0.82 15.24 -0.68
CA ALA A 13 -2.13 15.30 -1.33
C ALA A 13 -2.03 15.55 -2.83
N LYS A 14 -1.13 16.42 -3.28
CA LYS A 14 -1.06 16.92 -4.66
C LYS A 14 0.15 16.37 -5.42
N ASP A 15 0.05 16.41 -6.75
CA ASP A 15 1.15 16.11 -7.67
C ASP A 15 2.41 16.93 -7.31
N GLY A 16 3.59 16.36 -7.59
CA GLY A 16 4.87 16.93 -7.24
C GLY A 16 5.15 16.93 -5.73
N ASP A 17 4.52 16.01 -5.00
CA ASP A 17 4.56 15.90 -3.54
C ASP A 17 4.23 17.22 -2.81
N GLN A 18 3.25 17.95 -3.35
CA GLN A 18 2.78 19.23 -2.80
C GLN A 18 1.56 19.07 -1.88
N GLY A 19 1.24 20.14 -1.16
CA GLY A 19 0.06 20.17 -0.29
C GLY A 19 0.24 19.46 1.05
N LEU A 20 -0.87 19.22 1.75
CA LEU A 20 -0.86 18.62 3.09
C LEU A 20 -0.46 17.14 3.05
N ASN A 21 0.06 16.64 4.17
CA ASN A 21 0.19 15.21 4.37
C ASN A 21 -1.19 14.58 4.48
N THR A 22 -1.32 13.38 3.93
CA THR A 22 -2.52 12.56 3.97
C THR A 22 -2.19 11.20 4.58
N GLY A 23 -3.16 10.28 4.60
CA GLY A 23 -2.89 8.88 4.91
C GLY A 23 -2.12 8.13 3.82
N GLY A 24 -1.97 8.72 2.62
CA GLY A 24 -1.37 8.10 1.44
C GLY A 24 -2.32 8.19 0.24
N MET A 25 -1.86 8.81 -0.85
CA MET A 25 -2.60 9.01 -2.10
C MET A 25 -2.32 7.93 -3.16
N GLY A 26 -1.40 7.02 -2.86
CA GLY A 26 -1.01 5.93 -3.74
C GLY A 26 0.34 5.39 -3.33
N ASN A 27 0.74 4.28 -3.94
CA ASN A 27 2.01 3.62 -3.69
C ASN A 27 2.33 2.63 -4.81
N PHE A 28 3.49 1.99 -4.69
CA PHE A 28 3.89 0.89 -5.55
C PHE A 28 4.79 -0.10 -4.83
N SER A 29 4.86 -1.32 -5.38
CA SER A 29 5.72 -2.41 -4.89
C SER A 29 6.21 -3.26 -6.08
N PRO A 30 7.48 -3.71 -6.09
CA PRO A 30 8.53 -3.38 -5.13
C PRO A 30 9.04 -1.94 -5.35
N SER A 31 9.71 -1.35 -4.35
CA SER A 31 10.42 -0.09 -4.57
C SER A 31 11.78 -0.35 -5.22
N PRO A 32 12.09 0.23 -6.40
CA PRO A 32 13.39 0.05 -7.06
C PRO A 32 14.52 0.75 -6.30
N PHE A 33 14.18 1.67 -5.41
CA PHE A 33 15.13 2.39 -4.56
C PHE A 33 15.49 1.61 -3.29
N TYR A 34 14.73 0.56 -2.96
CA TYR A 34 15.08 -0.37 -1.88
C TYR A 34 16.02 -1.45 -2.44
N THR A 35 17.31 -1.10 -2.52
CA THR A 35 18.35 -1.98 -3.08
C THR A 35 18.73 -3.11 -2.13
N LYS A 36 19.53 -4.06 -2.62
CA LYS A 36 20.06 -5.16 -1.78
C LYS A 36 20.90 -4.63 -0.61
N GLU A 37 21.68 -3.58 -0.84
CA GLU A 37 22.51 -2.94 0.17
C GLU A 37 21.65 -2.29 1.27
N VAL A 38 20.54 -1.65 0.88
CA VAL A 38 19.55 -1.11 1.82
C VAL A 38 18.91 -2.24 2.62
N ASP A 39 18.53 -3.34 1.98
CA ASP A 39 17.92 -4.50 2.64
C ASP A 39 18.86 -5.17 3.65
N GLU A 40 20.11 -5.41 3.27
CA GLU A 40 21.15 -5.96 4.15
C GLU A 40 21.40 -5.06 5.36
N PHE A 41 21.46 -3.73 5.15
CA PHE A 41 21.59 -2.77 6.23
C PHE A 41 20.40 -2.86 7.19
N CYS A 42 19.17 -2.84 6.66
CA CYS A 42 17.97 -2.86 7.51
C CYS A 42 17.82 -4.18 8.27
N LYS A 43 18.13 -5.32 7.63
CA LYS A 43 18.17 -6.64 8.28
C LYS A 43 19.13 -6.65 9.46
N LYS A 44 20.34 -6.11 9.27
CA LYS A 44 21.40 -6.13 10.28
C LYS A 44 21.17 -5.16 11.43
N TYR A 45 20.71 -3.95 11.14
CA TYR A 45 20.73 -2.85 12.12
C TYR A 45 19.34 -2.38 12.56
N ILE A 46 18.27 -2.74 11.85
CA ILE A 46 16.93 -2.20 12.11
C ILE A 46 15.96 -3.31 12.50
N TYR A 47 15.66 -4.25 11.60
CA TYR A 47 14.51 -5.13 11.75
C TYR A 47 14.65 -6.11 12.92
N GLN A 48 15.71 -6.94 12.92
CA GLN A 48 15.91 -7.91 14.00
C GLN A 48 16.26 -7.22 15.31
N ALA A 49 17.10 -6.17 15.25
CA ALA A 49 17.47 -5.37 16.43
C ALA A 49 16.25 -4.76 17.14
N THR A 50 15.25 -4.27 16.39
CA THR A 50 14.00 -3.75 16.98
C THR A 50 13.24 -4.84 17.72
N VAL A 51 13.09 -6.02 17.10
CA VAL A 51 12.32 -7.13 17.67
C VAL A 51 13.01 -7.70 18.90
N ASP A 52 14.33 -7.85 18.86
CA ASP A 52 15.13 -8.32 19.99
C ASP A 52 15.06 -7.33 21.16
N ALA A 53 15.12 -6.02 20.89
CA ALA A 53 15.01 -4.99 21.93
C ALA A 53 13.63 -5.04 22.62
N MET A 54 12.55 -5.15 21.87
CA MET A 54 11.20 -5.28 22.43
C MET A 54 11.07 -6.54 23.31
N ALA A 55 11.63 -7.67 22.87
CA ALA A 55 11.65 -8.90 23.66
C ALA A 55 12.48 -8.73 24.95
N ALA A 56 13.65 -8.11 24.87
CA ALA A 56 14.52 -7.84 26.02
C ALA A 56 13.86 -6.93 27.07
N GLU A 57 12.97 -6.03 26.65
CA GLU A 57 12.16 -5.20 27.54
C GLU A 57 10.89 -5.89 28.07
N GLY A 58 10.72 -7.20 27.80
CA GLY A 58 9.56 -7.98 28.24
C GLY A 58 8.28 -7.65 27.48
N ARG A 59 8.40 -7.08 26.28
CA ARG A 59 7.28 -6.67 25.41
C ARG A 59 7.39 -7.33 24.03
N PRO A 60 7.46 -8.67 23.95
CA PRO A 60 7.61 -9.36 22.67
C PRO A 60 6.46 -8.98 21.72
N PHE A 61 6.78 -8.77 20.45
CA PHE A 61 5.82 -8.37 19.44
C PHE A 61 5.50 -9.53 18.49
N THR A 62 4.20 -9.78 18.29
CA THR A 62 3.69 -10.75 17.33
C THR A 62 2.72 -10.05 16.39
N GLY A 63 2.97 -10.14 15.08
CA GLY A 63 2.14 -9.53 14.05
C GLY A 63 2.98 -8.82 12.99
N VAL A 64 2.40 -7.79 12.38
CA VAL A 64 3.06 -6.97 11.35
C VAL A 64 3.68 -5.73 11.97
N ILE A 65 5.00 -5.57 11.83
CA ILE A 65 5.70 -4.32 12.09
C ILE A 65 6.03 -3.68 10.75
N PHE A 66 5.43 -2.54 10.48
CA PHE A 66 5.79 -1.68 9.36
C PHE A 66 6.86 -0.69 9.80
N PHE A 67 7.95 -0.65 9.04
CA PHE A 67 9.09 0.24 9.26
C PHE A 67 9.03 1.36 8.22
N GLY A 68 8.64 2.57 8.63
CA GLY A 68 8.77 3.74 7.77
C GLY A 68 10.24 4.13 7.70
N LEU A 69 10.84 4.06 6.51
CA LEU A 69 12.25 4.33 6.30
C LEU A 69 12.45 5.61 5.50
N MET A 70 13.45 6.40 5.89
CA MET A 70 14.02 7.46 5.07
C MET A 70 15.39 7.01 4.56
N LEU A 71 15.58 7.00 3.25
CA LEU A 71 16.88 6.73 2.64
C LEU A 71 17.69 8.03 2.62
N THR A 72 18.77 8.09 3.39
CA THR A 72 19.64 9.27 3.49
C THR A 72 21.02 8.98 2.91
N ALA A 73 21.84 10.03 2.72
CA ALA A 73 23.23 9.88 2.30
C ALA A 73 24.06 9.02 3.27
N ASP A 74 23.70 8.99 4.56
CA ASP A 74 24.35 8.19 5.61
C ASP A 74 23.71 6.81 5.81
N GLY A 75 22.84 6.39 4.88
CA GLY A 75 22.11 5.14 4.90
C GLY A 75 20.67 5.25 5.41
N PRO A 76 19.94 4.12 5.51
CA PRO A 76 18.56 4.08 5.96
C PRO A 76 18.40 4.54 7.42
N ARG A 77 17.38 5.35 7.67
CA ARG A 77 16.95 5.79 9.01
C ARG A 77 15.49 5.42 9.24
N VAL A 78 15.17 4.91 10.43
CA VAL A 78 13.78 4.70 10.82
C VAL A 78 13.13 6.06 11.10
N LEU A 79 12.06 6.36 10.36
CA LEU A 79 11.23 7.53 10.56
C LEU A 79 10.11 7.24 11.57
N GLU A 80 9.45 6.10 11.41
CA GLU A 80 8.33 5.69 12.26
C GLU A 80 8.14 4.17 12.26
N TYR A 81 7.47 3.67 13.30
CA TYR A 81 6.97 2.30 13.38
C TYR A 81 5.45 2.29 13.35
N ASN A 82 4.86 1.31 12.65
CA ASN A 82 3.44 1.01 12.75
C ASN A 82 3.25 -0.47 13.11
N ALA A 83 2.36 -0.77 14.04
CA ALA A 83 2.08 -2.13 14.54
C ALA A 83 1.02 -2.88 13.71
N ARG A 84 0.96 -2.60 12.40
CA ARG A 84 -0.06 -3.11 11.46
C ARG A 84 0.41 -2.89 10.02
N PHE A 85 -0.33 -3.44 9.05
CA PHE A 85 -0.14 -3.10 7.64
C PHE A 85 -0.36 -1.62 7.36
N GLY A 86 0.52 -1.03 6.54
CA GLY A 86 0.30 0.28 5.94
C GLY A 86 -0.98 0.31 5.09
N ASP A 87 -1.62 1.47 5.01
CA ASP A 87 -2.71 1.74 4.08
C ASP A 87 -2.35 3.05 3.37
N PRO A 88 -2.04 3.02 2.06
CA PRO A 88 -2.43 1.97 1.11
C PRO A 88 -1.44 0.79 0.93
N GLU A 89 -0.35 0.64 1.68
CA GLU A 89 0.75 -0.31 1.37
C GLU A 89 0.33 -1.78 1.27
N ALA A 90 -0.64 -2.21 2.07
CA ALA A 90 -1.23 -3.55 1.94
C ALA A 90 -1.75 -3.83 0.52
N GLN A 91 -2.27 -2.80 -0.15
CA GLN A 91 -2.94 -2.88 -1.45
C GLN A 91 -1.98 -3.09 -2.63
N VAL A 92 -0.66 -3.10 -2.41
CA VAL A 92 0.35 -3.46 -3.42
C VAL A 92 1.28 -4.59 -2.97
N VAL A 93 1.41 -4.82 -1.66
CA VAL A 93 2.21 -5.92 -1.14
C VAL A 93 1.44 -7.24 -1.18
N LEU A 94 0.18 -7.25 -0.72
CA LEU A 94 -0.62 -8.47 -0.62
C LEU A 94 -1.00 -9.07 -1.98
N PRO A 95 -1.37 -8.28 -3.01
CA PRO A 95 -1.65 -8.84 -4.35
C PRO A 95 -0.48 -9.55 -5.02
N ARG A 96 0.74 -9.39 -4.48
CA ARG A 96 1.95 -10.02 -4.97
C ARG A 96 2.39 -11.20 -4.11
N MET A 97 1.69 -11.51 -3.02
CA MET A 97 2.06 -12.61 -2.13
C MET A 97 1.69 -13.96 -2.76
N LYS A 98 2.62 -14.91 -2.75
CA LYS A 98 2.38 -16.29 -3.23
C LYS A 98 1.75 -17.18 -2.17
N ASN A 99 2.07 -16.92 -0.90
CA ASN A 99 1.54 -17.67 0.22
C ASN A 99 0.07 -17.35 0.45
N ASP A 100 -0.65 -18.30 1.05
CA ASP A 100 -1.91 -17.98 1.71
C ASP A 100 -1.62 -17.09 2.93
N ILE A 101 -2.26 -15.92 2.99
CA ILE A 101 -2.08 -14.98 4.10
C ILE A 101 -2.57 -15.57 5.43
N ILE A 102 -3.55 -16.47 5.42
CA ILE A 102 -4.06 -17.13 6.61
C ILE A 102 -2.98 -18.03 7.21
N ASP A 103 -2.29 -18.84 6.39
CA ASP A 103 -1.19 -19.69 6.84
C ASP A 103 -0.06 -18.86 7.48
N VAL A 104 0.27 -17.70 6.89
CA VAL A 104 1.28 -16.78 7.43
C VAL A 104 0.85 -16.22 8.79
N MET A 105 -0.42 -15.80 8.91
CA MET A 105 -0.97 -15.26 10.16
C MET A 105 -1.06 -16.32 11.25
N GLU A 106 -1.53 -17.53 10.95
CA GLU A 106 -1.59 -18.64 11.89
C GLU A 106 -0.19 -19.03 12.36
N ALA A 107 0.80 -19.09 11.47
CA ALA A 107 2.19 -19.33 11.84
C ALA A 107 2.76 -18.24 12.76
N CYS A 108 2.31 -16.98 12.64
CA CYS A 108 2.67 -15.92 13.58
C CYS A 108 2.05 -16.16 14.96
N VAL A 109 0.76 -16.51 15.02
CA VAL A 109 0.04 -16.81 16.27
C VAL A 109 0.66 -18.01 16.99
N ASP A 110 1.01 -19.05 16.24
CA ASP A 110 1.61 -20.29 16.74
C ASP A 110 3.10 -20.16 17.11
N GLY A 111 3.75 -19.05 16.76
CA GLY A 111 5.20 -18.87 16.93
C GLY A 111 6.04 -19.77 16.02
N LYS A 112 5.50 -20.17 14.86
CA LYS A 112 6.14 -21.05 13.84
C LYS A 112 6.47 -20.32 12.54
N LEU A 113 6.56 -18.99 12.59
CA LEU A 113 6.85 -18.17 11.40
C LEU A 113 8.18 -18.57 10.71
N ASP A 114 9.13 -19.16 11.44
CA ASP A 114 10.38 -19.69 10.89
C ASP A 114 10.17 -20.79 9.84
N ALA A 115 9.12 -21.60 9.98
CA ALA A 115 8.75 -22.67 9.06
C ALA A 115 8.08 -22.19 7.76
N ILE A 116 7.65 -20.92 7.70
CA ILE A 116 7.07 -20.33 6.50
C ILE A 116 8.17 -19.84 5.57
N ASP A 117 8.18 -20.31 4.33
CA ASP A 117 8.93 -19.67 3.24
C ASP A 117 8.05 -18.58 2.61
N LEU A 118 8.27 -17.33 3.02
CA LEU A 118 7.48 -16.18 2.59
C LEU A 118 7.96 -15.70 1.21
N GLN A 119 7.11 -15.84 0.21
CA GLN A 119 7.43 -15.58 -1.19
C GLN A 119 6.46 -14.56 -1.82
N PHE A 120 7.00 -13.83 -2.79
CA PHE A 120 6.26 -12.88 -3.59
C PHE A 120 6.48 -13.16 -5.08
N GLU A 121 5.57 -12.70 -5.91
CA GLU A 121 5.67 -12.72 -7.37
C GLU A 121 6.76 -11.76 -7.86
N ASP A 122 7.42 -12.13 -8.96
CA ASP A 122 8.42 -11.29 -9.64
C ASP A 122 7.79 -10.17 -10.49
N ASN A 123 6.51 -9.89 -10.25
CA ASN A 123 5.74 -8.83 -10.88
C ASN A 123 5.85 -7.52 -10.09
N ALA A 124 5.12 -6.50 -10.51
CA ALA A 124 4.93 -5.26 -9.76
C ALA A 124 3.45 -4.93 -9.55
N ALA A 125 3.17 -4.05 -8.60
CA ALA A 125 1.85 -3.52 -8.32
C ALA A 125 1.91 -2.02 -8.07
N VAL A 126 0.90 -1.29 -8.55
CA VAL A 126 0.73 0.14 -8.30
C VAL A 126 -0.69 0.38 -7.84
N CYS A 127 -0.86 1.17 -6.78
CA CYS A 127 -2.16 1.61 -6.28
C CYS A 127 -2.29 3.12 -6.42
N VAL A 128 -3.39 3.57 -7.02
CA VAL A 128 -3.80 4.97 -7.06
C VAL A 128 -5.05 5.12 -6.18
N VAL A 129 -4.99 6.03 -5.20
CA VAL A 129 -6.14 6.29 -4.33
C VAL A 129 -7.06 7.30 -4.99
N LEU A 130 -8.33 6.92 -5.13
CA LEU A 130 -9.43 7.82 -5.45
C LEU A 130 -9.97 8.40 -4.15
N ALA A 131 -9.90 9.71 -4.00
CA ALA A 131 -10.36 10.46 -2.84
C ALA A 131 -11.55 11.36 -3.20
N SER A 132 -12.29 11.80 -2.19
CA SER A 132 -13.23 12.92 -2.33
C SER A 132 -12.44 14.23 -2.35
N ASP A 133 -12.73 15.11 -3.30
CA ASP A 133 -12.11 16.43 -3.38
C ASP A 133 -12.31 17.22 -2.08
N GLY A 134 -11.28 17.98 -1.70
CA GLY A 134 -11.16 18.65 -0.40
C GLY A 134 -10.53 17.83 0.73
N TYR A 135 -10.32 16.52 0.54
CA TYR A 135 -9.42 15.73 1.39
C TYR A 135 -7.98 16.29 1.33
N PRO A 136 -7.25 16.44 2.47
CA PRO A 136 -7.52 15.89 3.80
C PRO A 136 -8.28 16.81 4.78
N VAL A 137 -8.85 17.93 4.32
CA VAL A 137 -9.45 18.94 5.20
C VAL A 137 -10.96 18.70 5.39
N ALA A 138 -11.75 19.01 4.37
CA ALA A 138 -13.20 18.92 4.41
C ALA A 138 -13.67 18.44 3.04
N TYR A 139 -14.54 17.45 3.03
CA TYR A 139 -14.99 16.77 1.81
C TYR A 139 -16.45 16.33 1.96
N GLU A 140 -17.14 16.31 0.83
CA GLU A 140 -18.52 15.87 0.75
C GLU A 140 -18.61 14.34 0.62
N LYS A 141 -19.76 13.79 1.02
CA LYS A 141 -20.07 12.35 1.04
C LYS A 141 -21.40 12.09 0.35
N GLY A 142 -21.64 10.83 0.01
CA GLY A 142 -22.92 10.37 -0.53
C GLY A 142 -22.99 10.38 -2.05
N PHE A 143 -21.88 10.59 -2.74
CA PHE A 143 -21.85 10.51 -4.21
C PHE A 143 -21.87 9.06 -4.66
N GLU A 144 -22.78 8.73 -5.58
CA GLU A 144 -22.87 7.39 -6.16
C GLU A 144 -21.58 7.02 -6.89
N ILE A 145 -21.13 5.79 -6.65
CA ILE A 145 -19.97 5.18 -7.26
C ILE A 145 -20.45 4.19 -8.32
N THR A 146 -20.00 4.37 -9.55
CA THR A 146 -20.35 3.53 -10.71
C THR A 146 -19.09 2.99 -11.39
N GLY A 147 -19.22 1.92 -12.19
CA GLY A 147 -18.10 1.35 -12.95
C GLY A 147 -17.32 0.23 -12.24
N LEU A 148 -17.78 -0.21 -11.07
CA LEU A 148 -17.16 -1.27 -10.28
C LEU A 148 -17.26 -2.66 -10.96
N GLU A 149 -18.28 -2.87 -11.79
CA GLU A 149 -18.49 -4.10 -12.56
C GLU A 149 -17.33 -4.40 -13.54
N LYS A 150 -16.56 -3.37 -13.93
CA LYS A 150 -15.41 -3.53 -14.83
C LYS A 150 -14.24 -4.31 -14.21
N PHE A 151 -14.25 -4.52 -12.89
CA PHE A 151 -13.27 -5.33 -12.18
C PHE A 151 -13.67 -6.81 -12.12
N GLU A 152 -14.92 -7.16 -12.44
CA GLU A 152 -15.40 -8.54 -12.36
C GLU A 152 -14.64 -9.45 -13.33
N GLY A 153 -14.18 -10.59 -12.83
CA GLY A 153 -13.43 -11.58 -13.61
C GLY A 153 -12.00 -11.16 -13.98
N LYS A 154 -11.47 -10.06 -13.41
CA LYS A 154 -10.07 -9.65 -13.57
C LYS A 154 -9.25 -10.11 -12.37
N GLU A 155 -8.09 -10.70 -12.64
CA GLU A 155 -7.16 -11.18 -11.61
C GLU A 155 -6.01 -10.19 -11.36
N ASP A 156 -5.82 -9.24 -12.26
CA ASP A 156 -4.71 -8.28 -12.31
C ASP A 156 -5.14 -6.84 -12.02
N TYR A 157 -6.43 -6.62 -11.74
CA TYR A 157 -7.00 -5.33 -11.35
C TYR A 157 -7.86 -5.49 -10.09
N PHE A 158 -7.67 -4.59 -9.14
CA PHE A 158 -8.32 -4.63 -7.84
C PHE A 158 -8.93 -3.26 -7.51
N CYS A 159 -10.15 -3.29 -6.96
CA CYS A 159 -10.80 -2.12 -6.39
C CYS A 159 -10.99 -2.36 -4.88
N PHE A 160 -10.10 -1.77 -4.07
CA PHE A 160 -10.17 -1.87 -2.61
C PHE A 160 -11.06 -0.75 -2.05
N HIS A 161 -12.16 -1.13 -1.42
CA HIS A 161 -13.08 -0.18 -0.78
C HIS A 161 -12.49 0.34 0.54
N ALA A 162 -12.31 1.66 0.64
CA ALA A 162 -11.86 2.32 1.87
C ALA A 162 -13.01 3.08 2.53
N GLY A 163 -13.48 4.14 1.88
CA GLY A 163 -14.48 5.06 2.40
C GLY A 163 -15.78 4.98 1.62
N THR A 164 -16.47 3.83 1.63
CA THR A 164 -17.73 3.62 0.92
C THR A 164 -18.82 3.05 1.81
N LYS A 165 -20.10 3.24 1.45
CA LYS A 165 -21.24 2.56 2.09
C LYS A 165 -22.35 2.28 1.08
N PHE A 166 -23.28 1.40 1.42
CA PHE A 166 -24.58 1.36 0.75
C PHE A 166 -25.48 2.50 1.23
N ASN A 167 -26.20 3.15 0.33
CA ASN A 167 -27.29 4.06 0.66
C ASN A 167 -28.64 3.32 0.77
N GLU A 168 -29.71 4.04 1.08
CA GLU A 168 -31.06 3.46 1.24
C GLU A 168 -31.60 2.79 -0.02
N ALA A 169 -31.14 3.23 -1.21
CA ALA A 169 -31.49 2.63 -2.49
C ALA A 169 -30.60 1.44 -2.87
N GLY A 170 -29.71 0.98 -1.97
CA GLY A 170 -28.79 -0.13 -2.22
C GLY A 170 -27.62 0.22 -3.15
N LYS A 171 -27.37 1.50 -3.42
CA LYS A 171 -26.24 1.98 -4.24
C LYS A 171 -25.01 2.21 -3.38
N ILE A 172 -23.83 1.94 -3.93
CA ILE A 172 -22.56 2.24 -3.27
C ILE A 172 -22.27 3.74 -3.43
N VAL A 173 -21.99 4.42 -2.32
CA VAL A 173 -21.70 5.85 -2.29
C VAL A 173 -20.42 6.16 -1.51
N THR A 174 -19.81 7.32 -1.78
CA THR A 174 -18.67 7.85 -1.01
C THR A 174 -19.05 8.10 0.45
N ASN A 175 -18.15 7.79 1.38
CA ASN A 175 -18.36 7.92 2.82
C ASN A 175 -17.08 8.24 3.63
N GLY A 176 -15.95 8.46 2.96
CA GLY A 176 -14.65 8.78 3.58
C GLY A 176 -13.82 9.71 2.70
N GLY A 177 -12.69 10.18 3.23
CA GLY A 177 -11.80 11.07 2.50
C GLY A 177 -11.07 10.35 1.38
N ARG A 178 -10.39 9.24 1.72
CA ARG A 178 -9.99 8.21 0.75
C ARG A 178 -11.18 7.29 0.51
N VAL A 179 -11.56 7.10 -0.74
CA VAL A 179 -12.77 6.38 -1.12
C VAL A 179 -12.42 4.97 -1.60
N LEU A 180 -11.53 4.86 -2.58
CA LEU A 180 -11.11 3.58 -3.17
C LEU A 180 -9.60 3.56 -3.39
N GLY A 181 -8.99 2.39 -3.26
CA GLY A 181 -7.65 2.11 -3.78
C GLY A 181 -7.78 1.30 -5.08
N ILE A 182 -7.36 1.89 -6.20
CA ILE A 182 -7.35 1.21 -7.50
C ILE A 182 -5.95 0.67 -7.73
N THR A 183 -5.82 -0.66 -7.63
CA THR A 183 -4.55 -1.36 -7.83
C THR A 183 -4.57 -2.13 -9.13
N ALA A 184 -3.44 -2.13 -9.84
CA ALA A 184 -3.18 -3.12 -10.88
C ALA A 184 -1.81 -3.77 -10.66
N THR A 185 -1.70 -5.05 -11.04
CA THR A 185 -0.42 -5.75 -11.19
C THR A 185 0.03 -5.73 -12.65
N GLY A 186 1.34 -5.84 -12.88
CA GLY A 186 1.94 -5.89 -14.22
C GLY A 186 3.31 -6.56 -14.17
N ALA A 187 3.88 -6.92 -15.33
CA ALA A 187 5.20 -7.56 -15.38
C ALA A 187 6.31 -6.68 -14.79
N ASP A 188 6.15 -5.37 -14.90
CA ASP A 188 7.01 -4.37 -14.27
C ASP A 188 6.21 -3.17 -13.74
N LEU A 189 6.90 -2.25 -13.07
CA LEU A 189 6.27 -1.07 -12.48
C LEU A 189 5.66 -0.11 -13.52
N LYS A 190 6.21 -0.06 -14.75
CA LYS A 190 5.69 0.81 -15.82
C LYS A 190 4.36 0.27 -16.34
N GLU A 191 4.27 -1.03 -16.55
CA GLU A 191 3.03 -1.71 -16.92
C GLU A 191 1.98 -1.60 -15.81
N ALA A 192 2.35 -1.93 -14.57
CA ALA A 192 1.43 -1.86 -13.43
C ALA A 192 0.90 -0.43 -13.22
N ARG A 193 1.76 0.59 -13.35
CA ARG A 193 1.37 2.01 -13.27
C ARG A 193 0.37 2.37 -14.37
N LYS A 194 0.68 2.04 -15.63
CA LYS A 194 -0.20 2.30 -16.76
C LYS A 194 -1.58 1.69 -16.53
N LYS A 195 -1.63 0.41 -16.16
CA LYS A 195 -2.87 -0.33 -15.89
C LYS A 195 -3.67 0.29 -14.73
N ALA A 196 -3.01 0.67 -13.64
CA ALA A 196 -3.68 1.29 -12.49
C ALA A 196 -4.39 2.60 -12.90
N TYR A 197 -3.72 3.47 -13.67
CA TYR A 197 -4.33 4.70 -14.19
C TYR A 197 -5.41 4.45 -15.25
N GLU A 198 -5.29 3.42 -16.09
CA GLU A 198 -6.38 3.03 -16.97
C GLU A 198 -7.63 2.61 -16.19
N ALA A 199 -7.43 1.90 -15.07
CA ALA A 199 -8.51 1.43 -14.21
C ALA A 199 -9.15 2.54 -13.35
N THR A 200 -8.45 3.64 -13.05
CA THR A 200 -9.07 4.79 -12.38
C THR A 200 -10.14 5.48 -13.22
N GLU A 201 -10.06 5.35 -14.55
CA GLU A 201 -11.07 5.86 -15.50
C GLU A 201 -12.31 4.96 -15.59
N TRP A 202 -12.23 3.74 -15.07
CA TRP A 202 -13.37 2.82 -15.05
C TRP A 202 -14.41 3.28 -14.03
N VAL A 203 -13.97 3.84 -12.91
CA VAL A 203 -14.79 4.22 -11.77
C VAL A 203 -15.16 5.70 -11.81
N ASN A 204 -16.43 6.03 -11.57
CA ASN A 204 -16.92 7.40 -11.55
C ASN A 204 -17.75 7.69 -10.29
N PHE A 205 -17.47 8.86 -9.69
CA PHE A 205 -18.29 9.50 -8.68
C PHE A 205 -18.02 11.02 -8.72
N ALA A 206 -18.97 11.82 -8.25
CA ALA A 206 -18.80 13.28 -8.24
C ALA A 206 -17.67 13.71 -7.30
N ASN A 207 -16.94 14.76 -7.68
CA ASN A 207 -15.78 15.27 -6.94
C ASN A 207 -14.67 14.22 -6.71
N LYS A 208 -14.49 13.28 -7.65
CA LYS A 208 -13.37 12.35 -7.67
C LYS A 208 -12.05 13.10 -7.82
N TYR A 209 -11.14 12.87 -6.87
CA TYR A 209 -9.78 13.41 -6.87
C TYR A 209 -8.76 12.27 -6.82
N MET A 210 -7.67 12.40 -7.58
CA MET A 210 -6.50 11.53 -7.50
C MET A 210 -5.25 12.30 -7.91
N ARG A 211 -4.08 11.78 -7.54
CA ARG A 211 -2.80 12.22 -8.10
C ARG A 211 -2.56 11.58 -9.45
N HIS A 212 -1.83 12.27 -10.33
CA HIS A 212 -1.48 11.80 -11.67
C HIS A 212 -0.01 11.37 -11.80
N ASP A 213 0.75 11.46 -10.71
CA ASP A 213 2.19 11.21 -10.65
C ASP A 213 2.60 10.14 -9.63
N ILE A 214 1.66 9.34 -9.11
CA ILE A 214 1.96 8.15 -8.32
C ILE A 214 2.93 7.29 -9.12
N GLY A 215 4.09 7.00 -8.51
CA GLY A 215 5.13 6.21 -9.15
C GLY A 215 5.86 6.90 -10.31
N LYS A 216 5.73 8.22 -10.51
CA LYS A 216 6.41 8.92 -11.63
C LYS A 216 7.93 8.75 -11.61
N ALA A 217 8.54 8.62 -10.43
CA ALA A 217 9.97 8.34 -10.29
C ALA A 217 10.41 7.01 -10.95
N ILE A 218 9.48 6.11 -11.27
CA ILE A 218 9.73 4.87 -12.01
C ILE A 218 10.09 5.14 -13.48
N ASP A 219 9.62 6.24 -14.06
CA ASP A 219 9.93 6.58 -15.45
C ASP A 219 11.42 6.90 -15.64
N GLU A 220 12.09 7.33 -14.56
CA GLU A 220 13.49 7.77 -14.51
C GLU A 220 14.45 6.72 -13.91
N ALA A 221 13.90 5.65 -13.31
CA ALA A 221 14.64 4.53 -12.72
C ALA A 221 14.85 3.38 -13.72
#